data_AF-A0A6V7R2Q6-F1
#
_entry.id   AF-A0A6V7R2Q6-F1
#
_cell.length_a   1.000
_cell.length_b   1.000
_cell.length_c   1.000
_cell.angle_alpha   90.00
_cell.angle_beta   90.00
_cell.angle_gamma   90.00
#
_symmetry.space_group_name_H-M   'P 1'
#
loop_
_entity.id
_entity.type
_entity.pdbx_description
1 polymer ?
#
loop_
_entity_poly.entity_id
_entity_poly.type
_entity_poly.pdbx_seq_one_letter_code
_entity_poly.pdbx_strand_id
1 'polypeptide(L)'
;MNNNSDFLEFAINFYTWSNNLVTMISNEENYSSKFFNRKVSHIDLKNYKSSSEEFYNLTFYKLLKSVFDNTKTHIDEIENINTVHINKATIMKGNSTHILHKNSFSELHDLGITSPPYFNAREYSQWPNLILYLFDMLFNAEAIYKSLKYKGIYAYNIGDIVDRDNIYINSQMSIRRQMLGFYSMMIFEIVGFQIIGNDI
;
A
#
# COMPACT_ATOMS: atom_id res chain seq x y z
N MET A 1 16.92 12.97 -23.50
CA MET A 1 17.78 11.91 -22.93
C MET A 1 16.96 10.62 -22.98
N ASN A 2 17.38 9.62 -23.75
CA ASN A 2 16.72 8.32 -23.75
C ASN A 2 16.96 7.67 -22.39
N ASN A 3 15.98 7.75 -21.50
CA ASN A 3 15.91 6.92 -20.31
C ASN A 3 15.57 5.50 -20.78
N ASN A 4 16.57 4.80 -21.36
CA ASN A 4 16.53 3.36 -21.55
C ASN A 4 16.77 2.67 -20.19
N SER A 5 16.06 3.09 -19.15
CA SER A 5 15.96 2.29 -17.94
C SER A 5 15.10 1.10 -18.31
N ASP A 6 15.74 -0.06 -18.49
CA ASP A 6 15.02 -1.32 -18.64
C ASP A 6 14.27 -1.57 -17.32
N PHE A 7 12.97 -1.24 -17.32
CA PHE A 7 12.10 -1.37 -16.15
C PHE A 7 12.05 -2.82 -15.68
N LEU A 8 12.20 -3.79 -16.59
CA LEU A 8 12.24 -5.19 -16.24
C LEU A 8 13.52 -5.52 -15.47
N GLU A 9 14.67 -5.06 -15.96
CA GLU A 9 15.94 -5.21 -15.24
C GLU A 9 15.86 -4.60 -13.84
N PHE A 10 15.30 -3.40 -13.73
CA PHE A 10 15.03 -2.75 -12.45
C PHE A 10 14.12 -3.63 -11.56
N ALA A 11 12.98 -4.06 -12.07
CA ALA A 11 12.01 -4.82 -11.30
C ALA A 11 12.60 -6.14 -10.78
N ILE A 12 13.32 -6.88 -11.64
CA ILE A 12 13.98 -8.13 -11.25
C ILE A 12 15.05 -7.88 -10.19
N ASN A 13 15.90 -6.86 -10.37
CA ASN A 13 17.01 -6.61 -9.44
C ASN A 13 16.54 -6.15 -8.07
N PHE A 14 15.51 -5.31 -8.00
CA PHE A 14 15.10 -4.67 -6.74
C PHE A 14 14.01 -5.42 -5.97
N TYR A 15 13.20 -6.27 -6.61
CA TYR A 15 12.06 -6.93 -5.96
C TYR A 15 12.18 -8.46 -5.84
N THR A 16 13.28 -9.07 -6.29
CA THR A 16 13.44 -10.53 -6.23
C THR A 16 14.83 -10.93 -5.70
N TRP A 17 14.97 -12.16 -5.20
CA TRP A 17 16.24 -12.69 -4.71
C TRP A 17 16.99 -13.50 -5.76
N SER A 18 18.31 -13.63 -5.60
CA SER A 18 19.10 -14.55 -6.41
C SER A 18 18.53 -15.98 -6.30
N ASN A 19 18.59 -16.72 -7.41
CA ASN A 19 18.04 -18.07 -7.54
C ASN A 19 16.51 -18.18 -7.40
N ASN A 20 15.76 -17.07 -7.29
CA ASN A 20 14.31 -17.13 -7.43
C ASN A 20 13.90 -17.59 -8.83
N LEU A 21 12.73 -18.20 -8.90
CA LEU A 21 11.97 -18.35 -10.13
C LEU A 21 11.14 -17.08 -10.32
N VAL A 22 11.33 -16.40 -11.45
CA VAL A 22 10.57 -15.22 -11.83
C VAL A 22 9.69 -15.61 -13.02
N THR A 23 8.38 -15.43 -12.88
CA THR A 23 7.47 -15.59 -14.01
C THR A 23 7.18 -14.21 -14.59
N MET A 24 7.50 -14.04 -15.87
CA MET A 24 7.15 -12.87 -16.64
C MET A 24 5.88 -13.14 -17.44
N ILE A 25 4.95 -12.20 -17.34
CA ILE A 25 3.71 -12.22 -18.11
C ILE A 25 3.74 -11.03 -19.06
N SER A 26 3.92 -11.28 -20.36
CA SER A 26 4.03 -10.21 -21.36
C SER A 26 3.63 -10.71 -22.76
N ASN A 27 3.33 -9.77 -23.65
CA ASN A 27 3.13 -10.08 -25.08
C ASN A 27 4.46 -10.17 -25.86
N GLU A 28 5.59 -9.90 -25.21
CA GLU A 28 6.92 -9.88 -25.84
C GLU A 28 7.60 -11.24 -25.68
N GLU A 29 8.12 -11.80 -26.77
CA GLU A 29 8.60 -13.19 -26.82
C GLU A 29 10.12 -13.34 -26.62
N ASN A 30 10.87 -12.25 -26.48
CA ASN A 30 12.34 -12.26 -26.57
C ASN A 30 13.06 -11.88 -25.27
N TYR A 31 12.78 -12.60 -24.18
CA TYR A 31 13.53 -12.43 -22.93
C TYR A 31 14.48 -13.59 -22.67
N SER A 32 15.66 -13.28 -22.11
CA SER A 32 16.58 -14.31 -21.65
C SER A 32 15.92 -15.19 -20.58
N SER A 33 16.10 -16.50 -20.70
CA SER A 33 15.64 -17.49 -19.71
C SER A 33 16.38 -17.42 -18.37
N LYS A 34 17.44 -16.59 -18.30
CA LYS A 34 18.15 -16.24 -17.07
C LYS A 34 18.49 -14.76 -17.02
N PHE A 35 18.20 -14.12 -15.90
CA PHE A 35 18.59 -12.74 -15.58
C PHE A 35 19.21 -12.70 -14.18
N PHE A 36 20.42 -12.17 -14.03
CA PHE A 36 21.10 -12.01 -12.73
C PHE A 36 21.01 -13.24 -11.81
N ASN A 37 21.35 -14.43 -12.31
CA ASN A 37 21.25 -15.72 -11.62
C ASN A 37 19.83 -16.15 -11.18
N ARG A 38 18.77 -15.56 -11.75
CA ARG A 38 17.38 -16.01 -11.56
C ARG A 38 16.93 -16.80 -12.77
N LYS A 39 16.08 -17.80 -12.54
CA LYS A 39 15.40 -18.51 -13.64
C LYS A 39 14.18 -17.70 -14.02
N VAL A 40 14.04 -17.38 -15.30
CA VAL A 40 12.89 -16.62 -15.80
C VAL A 40 12.04 -17.55 -16.66
N SER A 41 10.80 -17.76 -16.25
CA SER A 41 9.76 -18.39 -17.07
C SER A 41 8.89 -17.32 -17.71
N HIS A 42 8.40 -17.60 -18.92
CA HIS A 42 7.57 -16.69 -19.67
C HIS A 42 6.16 -17.27 -19.86
N ILE A 43 5.15 -16.42 -19.74
CA ILE A 43 3.76 -16.71 -20.06
C ILE A 43 3.26 -15.56 -20.94
N ASP A 44 2.73 -15.89 -22.12
CA ASP A 44 2.04 -14.90 -22.96
C ASP A 44 0.84 -14.33 -22.18
N LEU A 45 0.69 -13.00 -22.15
CA LEU A 45 -0.43 -12.33 -21.47
C LEU A 45 -1.80 -12.86 -21.94
N LYS A 46 -1.95 -13.24 -23.20
CA LYS A 46 -3.19 -13.86 -23.74
C LYS A 46 -3.48 -15.22 -23.14
N ASN A 47 -2.44 -15.93 -22.73
CA ASN A 47 -2.53 -17.25 -22.10
C ASN A 47 -2.59 -17.15 -20.56
N TYR A 48 -2.25 -16.00 -19.99
CA TYR A 48 -2.40 -15.78 -18.57
C TYR A 48 -3.88 -15.61 -18.24
N LYS A 49 -4.40 -16.51 -17.41
CA LYS A 49 -5.77 -16.39 -16.90
C LYS A 49 -5.83 -15.10 -16.09
N SER A 50 -6.56 -14.11 -16.58
CA SER A 50 -6.87 -12.87 -15.86
C SER A 50 -7.86 -13.12 -14.70
N SER A 51 -7.65 -14.20 -13.94
CA SER A 51 -8.48 -14.51 -12.80
C SER A 51 -8.00 -13.70 -11.60
N SER A 52 -8.80 -12.74 -11.17
CA SER A 52 -8.59 -12.03 -9.91
C SER A 52 -8.61 -12.98 -8.69
N GLU A 53 -9.03 -14.22 -8.87
CA GLU A 53 -9.09 -15.23 -7.82
C GLU A 53 -7.71 -15.55 -7.22
N GLU A 54 -6.63 -15.51 -8.01
CA GLU A 54 -5.27 -15.69 -7.47
C GLU A 54 -4.91 -14.59 -6.47
N PHE A 55 -5.25 -13.33 -6.79
CA PHE A 55 -5.04 -12.18 -5.92
C PHE A 55 -5.82 -12.31 -4.61
N TYR A 56 -7.11 -12.65 -4.68
CA TYR A 56 -7.94 -12.84 -3.49
C TYR A 56 -7.54 -14.08 -2.67
N ASN A 57 -6.80 -15.02 -3.27
CA ASN A 57 -6.30 -16.20 -2.59
C ASN A 57 -4.97 -16.01 -1.87
N LEU A 58 -4.26 -14.90 -2.09
CA LEU A 58 -3.02 -14.58 -1.41
C LEU A 58 -3.20 -14.62 0.12
N THR A 59 -2.28 -15.27 0.82
CA THR A 59 -2.28 -15.32 2.30
C THR A 59 -2.29 -13.92 2.90
N PHE A 60 -1.58 -12.99 2.26
CA PHE A 60 -1.50 -11.60 2.71
C PHE A 60 -2.82 -10.84 2.55
N TYR A 61 -3.51 -11.03 1.43
CA TYR A 61 -4.87 -10.49 1.23
C TYR A 61 -5.83 -11.03 2.29
N LYS A 62 -5.84 -12.36 2.48
CA LYS A 62 -6.69 -13.03 3.48
C LYS A 62 -6.41 -12.54 4.91
N LEU A 63 -5.14 -12.31 5.26
CA LEU A 63 -4.77 -11.76 6.56
C LEU A 63 -5.36 -10.36 6.75
N LEU A 64 -5.09 -9.43 5.82
CA LEU A 64 -5.58 -8.05 5.91
C LEU A 64 -7.12 -8.01 5.90
N LYS A 65 -7.75 -8.80 5.04
CA LYS A 65 -9.21 -8.89 4.95
C LYS A 65 -9.82 -9.44 6.24
N SER A 66 -9.22 -10.47 6.82
CA SER A 66 -9.66 -11.02 8.10
C SER A 66 -9.55 -9.98 9.22
N VAL A 67 -8.44 -9.24 9.29
CA VAL A 67 -8.29 -8.15 10.26
C VAL A 67 -9.34 -7.06 10.05
N PHE A 68 -9.56 -6.65 8.80
CA PHE A 68 -10.59 -5.67 8.45
C PHE A 68 -12.00 -6.12 8.87
N ASP A 69 -12.39 -7.35 8.55
CA ASP A 69 -13.75 -7.85 8.81
C ASP A 69 -14.03 -8.11 10.30
N ASN A 70 -12.98 -8.45 11.08
CA ASN A 70 -13.13 -8.84 12.48
C ASN A 70 -12.75 -7.74 13.48
N THR A 71 -12.11 -6.65 13.04
CA THR A 71 -11.75 -5.55 13.93
C THR A 71 -12.80 -4.46 13.85
N LYS A 72 -13.37 -4.09 14.98
CA LYS A 72 -14.14 -2.85 15.09
C LYS A 72 -13.18 -1.75 15.47
N THR A 73 -13.12 -0.68 14.69
CA THR A 73 -12.40 0.52 15.11
C THR A 73 -13.07 1.06 16.37
N HIS A 74 -12.45 0.84 17.51
CA HIS A 74 -12.90 1.42 18.77
C HIS A 74 -12.63 2.92 18.69
N ILE A 75 -13.70 3.71 18.56
CA ILE A 75 -13.64 5.14 18.77
C ILE A 75 -13.57 5.29 20.29
N ASP A 76 -12.37 5.35 20.85
CA ASP A 76 -12.23 5.74 22.25
C ASP A 76 -12.87 7.13 22.42
N GLU A 77 -13.82 7.23 23.34
CA GLU A 77 -14.74 8.36 23.47
C GLU A 77 -14.04 9.70 23.81
N ILE A 78 -12.73 9.68 24.11
CA ILE A 78 -12.01 10.87 24.58
C ILE A 78 -10.63 10.96 23.92
N GLU A 79 -10.60 11.27 22.63
CA GLU A 79 -9.42 11.92 22.06
C GLU A 79 -9.52 13.43 22.29
N ASN A 80 -8.56 14.00 23.05
CA ASN A 80 -8.39 15.44 23.19
C ASN A 80 -7.92 16.03 21.84
N ILE A 81 -8.87 16.33 20.96
CA ILE A 81 -8.60 16.99 19.68
C ILE A 81 -8.36 18.48 19.94
N ASN A 82 -7.12 18.91 19.76
CA ASN A 82 -6.81 20.34 19.70
C ASN A 82 -7.13 20.86 18.30
N THR A 83 -8.11 21.76 18.20
CA THR A 83 -8.56 22.34 16.94
C THR A 83 -8.16 23.80 16.83
N VAL A 84 -7.60 24.19 15.69
CA VAL A 84 -7.25 25.58 15.36
C VAL A 84 -7.95 25.98 14.07
N HIS A 85 -8.63 27.12 14.07
CA HIS A 85 -9.26 27.67 12.88
C HIS A 85 -8.39 28.79 12.30
N ILE A 86 -8.09 28.71 11.01
CA ILE A 86 -7.32 29.71 10.26
C ILE A 86 -8.09 30.06 8.99
N ASN A 87 -8.72 31.23 8.94
CA ASN A 87 -9.60 31.65 7.84
C ASN A 87 -10.69 30.59 7.56
N LYS A 88 -10.65 29.96 6.37
CA LYS A 88 -11.57 28.90 5.94
C LYS A 88 -11.06 27.49 6.26
N ALA A 89 -9.88 27.36 6.86
CA ALA A 89 -9.25 26.09 7.18
C ALA A 89 -9.39 25.75 8.66
N THR A 90 -9.50 24.45 8.94
CA THR A 90 -9.50 23.90 10.29
C THR A 90 -8.38 22.89 10.38
N ILE A 91 -7.51 23.04 11.38
CA ILE A 91 -6.41 22.12 11.68
C ILE A 91 -6.76 21.38 12.96
N MET A 92 -6.72 20.05 12.90
CA MET A 92 -7.01 19.18 14.04
C MET A 92 -5.76 18.36 14.37
N LYS A 93 -5.28 18.48 15.60
CA LYS A 93 -4.17 17.67 16.10
C LYS A 93 -4.72 16.44 16.83
N GLY A 94 -4.44 15.26 16.29
CA GLY A 94 -4.79 13.96 16.89
C GLY A 94 -4.54 12.81 15.90
N ASN A 95 -5.00 11.60 16.23
CA ASN A 95 -4.89 10.47 15.33
C ASN A 95 -5.93 10.59 14.21
N SER A 96 -5.47 10.74 12.97
CA SER A 96 -6.37 10.92 11.83
C SER A 96 -7.37 9.77 11.64
N THR A 97 -6.99 8.53 11.96
CA THR A 97 -7.90 7.37 11.92
C THR A 97 -9.06 7.57 12.88
N HIS A 98 -8.78 7.91 14.14
CA HIS A 98 -9.82 8.13 15.15
C HIS A 98 -10.68 9.36 14.84
N ILE A 99 -10.07 10.47 14.44
CA ILE A 99 -10.79 11.71 14.10
C ILE A 99 -11.77 11.46 12.96
N LEU A 100 -11.32 10.85 11.86
CA LEU A 100 -12.13 10.65 10.66
C LEU A 100 -13.20 9.56 10.84
N HIS A 101 -13.01 8.61 11.76
CA HIS A 101 -14.04 7.65 12.12
C HIS A 101 -15.22 8.26 12.88
N LYS A 102 -15.12 9.50 13.38
CA LYS A 102 -16.26 10.16 14.03
C LYS A 102 -17.38 10.39 13.02
N ASN A 103 -18.62 10.09 13.42
CA ASN A 103 -19.81 10.27 12.58
C ASN A 103 -19.95 11.68 12.00
N SER A 104 -19.40 12.71 12.66
CA SER A 104 -19.38 14.10 12.17
C SER A 104 -18.61 14.29 10.86
N PHE A 105 -17.73 13.37 10.48
CA PHE A 105 -16.97 13.41 9.23
C PHE A 105 -17.47 12.43 8.18
N SER A 106 -18.48 11.60 8.49
CA SER A 106 -19.03 10.63 7.54
C SER A 106 -19.58 11.34 6.31
N GLU A 107 -19.18 10.89 5.13
CA GLU A 107 -19.62 11.43 3.83
C GLU A 107 -19.53 12.96 3.74
N LEU A 108 -18.53 13.58 4.39
CA LEU A 108 -18.40 15.03 4.45
C LEU A 108 -17.51 15.60 3.34
N HIS A 109 -16.48 14.87 2.96
CA HIS A 109 -15.41 15.39 2.10
C HIS A 109 -15.54 14.92 0.66
N ASP A 110 -15.20 15.79 -0.29
CA ASP A 110 -15.16 15.44 -1.71
C ASP A 110 -13.79 14.85 -2.12
N LEU A 111 -12.73 15.16 -1.36
CA LEU A 111 -11.35 14.80 -1.69
C LEU A 111 -10.52 14.58 -0.42
N GLY A 112 -9.83 13.45 -0.36
CA GLY A 112 -8.73 13.19 0.56
C GLY A 112 -7.41 13.28 -0.19
N ILE A 113 -6.41 13.96 0.35
CA ILE A 113 -5.06 14.01 -0.22
C ILE A 113 -4.06 13.75 0.89
N THR A 114 -3.13 12.83 0.67
CA THR A 114 -2.05 12.60 1.63
C THR A 114 -0.79 12.07 0.98
N SER A 115 0.33 12.30 1.66
CA SER A 115 1.49 11.40 1.63
C SER A 115 1.49 10.73 2.99
N PRO A 116 1.15 9.44 3.11
CA PRO A 116 1.13 8.77 4.40
C PRO A 116 2.52 8.84 5.06
N PRO A 117 2.61 8.59 6.37
CA PRO A 117 3.90 8.28 6.97
C PRO A 117 4.46 7.01 6.31
N TYR A 118 5.67 7.07 5.73
CA TYR A 118 6.29 5.93 5.05
C TYR A 118 6.94 5.04 6.12
N PHE A 119 6.68 3.73 6.07
CA PHE A 119 7.17 2.76 7.06
C PHE A 119 8.64 2.99 7.42
N ASN A 120 8.93 3.39 8.66
CA ASN A 120 10.28 3.59 9.22
C ASN A 120 11.23 4.52 8.45
N ALA A 121 10.74 5.25 7.44
CA ALA A 121 11.57 6.10 6.58
C ALA A 121 11.92 7.46 7.21
N ARG A 122 11.24 7.85 8.29
CA ARG A 122 11.39 9.15 8.97
C ARG A 122 11.28 8.98 10.48
N GLU A 123 11.86 9.91 11.23
CA GLU A 123 11.87 9.89 12.70
C GLU A 123 10.47 9.85 13.33
N TYR A 124 9.48 10.46 12.68
CA TYR A 124 8.09 10.52 13.14
C TYR A 124 7.23 9.33 12.71
N SER A 125 7.82 8.35 12.02
CA SER A 125 7.12 7.31 11.27
C SER A 125 7.71 5.95 11.66
N GLN A 126 7.35 5.44 12.84
CA GLN A 126 8.02 4.28 13.45
C GLN A 126 7.02 3.18 13.83
N TRP A 127 7.20 1.99 13.25
CA TRP A 127 6.48 0.77 13.59
C TRP A 127 7.44 -0.39 13.88
N PRO A 128 7.06 -1.32 14.77
CA PRO A 128 7.89 -2.48 15.08
C PRO A 128 8.15 -3.37 13.85
N ASN A 129 7.15 -3.52 12.97
CA ASN A 129 7.25 -4.30 11.75
C ASN A 129 6.26 -3.83 10.68
N LEU A 130 6.49 -4.28 9.45
CA LEU A 130 5.70 -3.90 8.27
C LEU A 130 4.22 -4.30 8.38
N ILE A 131 3.90 -5.43 9.02
CA ILE A 131 2.51 -5.89 9.17
C ILE A 131 1.71 -4.90 10.02
N LEU A 132 2.26 -4.45 11.15
CA LEU A 132 1.60 -3.48 12.01
C LEU A 132 1.41 -2.13 11.33
N TYR A 133 2.39 -1.69 10.53
CA TYR A 133 2.23 -0.52 9.67
C TYR A 133 1.05 -0.67 8.71
N LEU A 134 0.94 -1.83 8.06
CA LEU A 134 -0.13 -2.07 7.08
C LEU A 134 -1.51 -2.17 7.73
N PHE A 135 -1.61 -2.65 8.98
CA PHE A 135 -2.86 -2.57 9.74
C PHE A 135 -3.26 -1.13 10.05
N ASP A 136 -2.32 -0.28 10.47
CA ASP A 136 -2.61 1.14 10.70
C ASP A 136 -3.04 1.86 9.41
N MET A 137 -2.38 1.57 8.28
CA MET A 137 -2.76 2.13 6.97
C MET A 137 -4.12 1.60 6.51
N LEU A 138 -4.46 0.34 6.82
CA LEU A 138 -5.76 -0.27 6.53
C LEU A 138 -6.90 0.47 7.26
N PHE A 139 -6.78 0.67 8.56
CA PHE A 139 -7.80 1.39 9.33
C PHE A 139 -7.86 2.87 8.98
N ASN A 140 -6.72 3.50 8.66
CA ASN A 140 -6.72 4.88 8.19
C ASN A 140 -7.44 5.03 6.85
N ALA A 141 -7.18 4.12 5.91
CA ALA A 141 -7.86 4.10 4.62
C ALA A 141 -9.37 3.88 4.77
N GLU A 142 -9.80 3.02 5.71
CA GLU A 142 -11.21 2.86 6.05
C GLU A 142 -11.84 4.15 6.59
N ALA A 143 -11.15 4.85 7.50
CA ALA A 143 -11.62 6.12 8.06
C ALA A 143 -11.78 7.17 6.96
N ILE A 144 -10.83 7.26 6.03
CA ILE A 144 -10.91 8.15 4.87
C ILE A 144 -12.09 7.74 3.97
N TYR A 145 -12.21 6.45 3.63
CA TYR A 145 -13.30 5.93 2.79
C TYR A 145 -14.68 6.33 3.32
N LYS A 146 -14.92 6.13 4.63
CA LYS A 146 -16.17 6.51 5.29
C LYS A 146 -16.40 8.02 5.32
N SER A 147 -15.31 8.81 5.37
CA SER A 147 -15.40 10.27 5.42
C SER A 147 -15.66 10.93 4.07
N LEU A 148 -15.47 10.21 2.97
CA LEU A 148 -15.66 10.70 1.61
C LEU A 148 -17.12 10.54 1.19
N LYS A 149 -17.63 11.52 0.45
CA LYS A 149 -18.91 11.40 -0.25
C LYS A 149 -18.83 10.31 -1.33
N TYR A 150 -19.99 9.86 -1.80
CA TYR A 150 -20.06 9.03 -3.00
C TYR A 150 -19.29 9.69 -4.17
N LYS A 151 -18.40 8.93 -4.82
CA LYS A 151 -17.46 9.39 -5.86
C LYS A 151 -16.41 10.40 -5.39
N GLY A 152 -16.24 10.58 -4.08
CA GLY A 152 -15.11 11.30 -3.52
C GLY A 152 -13.79 10.63 -3.93
N ILE A 153 -12.74 11.43 -4.08
CA ILE A 153 -11.43 10.96 -4.56
C ILE A 153 -10.48 10.84 -3.39
N TYR A 154 -9.62 9.82 -3.40
CA TYR A 154 -8.48 9.72 -2.48
C TYR A 154 -7.17 9.71 -3.27
N ALA A 155 -6.42 10.82 -3.19
CA ALA A 155 -5.09 10.94 -3.79
C ALA A 155 -4.02 10.57 -2.75
N TYR A 156 -3.26 9.50 -3.02
CA TYR A 156 -2.35 8.89 -2.07
C TYR A 156 -0.93 8.80 -2.65
N ASN A 157 -0.03 9.64 -2.15
CA ASN A 157 1.35 9.71 -2.63
C ASN A 157 2.26 8.78 -1.81
N ILE A 158 2.48 7.56 -2.29
CA ILE A 158 3.35 6.56 -1.68
C ILE A 158 4.44 6.11 -2.66
N GLY A 159 5.67 6.01 -2.17
CA GLY A 159 6.79 5.42 -2.90
C GLY A 159 7.35 4.22 -2.15
N ASP A 160 7.93 3.29 -2.90
CA ASP A 160 8.61 2.14 -2.32
C ASP A 160 9.90 2.56 -1.63
N ILE A 161 10.13 1.99 -0.45
CA ILE A 161 11.29 2.28 0.39
C ILE A 161 12.26 1.11 0.44
N VAL A 162 13.50 1.36 0.83
CA VAL A 162 14.49 0.32 1.08
C VAL A 162 14.72 0.24 2.58
N ASP A 163 14.17 -0.79 3.23
CA ASP A 163 14.29 -1.03 4.67
C ASP A 163 14.04 -2.50 5.02
N ARG A 164 14.20 -2.87 6.29
CA ARG A 164 13.89 -4.18 6.85
C ARG A 164 12.40 -4.27 7.18
N ASP A 165 11.76 -5.39 6.85
CA ASP A 165 10.35 -5.62 7.21
C ASP A 165 10.13 -5.88 8.70
N ASN A 166 11.20 -6.29 9.42
CA ASN A 166 11.22 -6.71 10.81
C ASN A 166 10.17 -7.79 11.16
N ILE A 167 9.78 -8.64 10.20
CA ILE A 167 8.79 -9.71 10.43
C ILE A 167 9.49 -10.96 11.00
N TYR A 168 10.52 -11.45 10.30
CA TYR A 168 11.21 -12.69 10.68
C TYR A 168 12.67 -12.46 11.09
N ILE A 169 13.35 -11.49 10.46
CA ILE A 169 14.78 -11.26 10.64
C ILE A 169 15.03 -9.75 10.77
N ASN A 170 15.63 -9.37 11.89
CA ASN A 170 16.08 -8.00 12.14
C ASN A 170 17.60 -7.92 11.94
N SER A 171 18.05 -7.94 10.69
CA SER A 171 19.48 -7.85 10.34
C SER A 171 19.69 -6.93 9.13
N GLN A 172 20.89 -6.35 8.97
CA GLN A 172 21.21 -5.53 7.80
C GLN A 172 21.06 -6.29 6.48
N MET A 173 21.22 -7.62 6.52
CA MET A 173 21.03 -8.50 5.36
C MET A 173 19.55 -8.67 4.96
N SER A 174 18.59 -8.28 5.80
CA SER A 174 17.15 -8.31 5.47
C SER A 174 16.62 -7.01 4.87
N ILE A 175 17.48 -6.00 4.66
CA ILE A 175 17.11 -4.78 3.94
C ILE A 175 16.71 -5.16 2.52
N ARG A 176 15.52 -4.72 2.12
CA ARG A 176 15.01 -4.90 0.75
C ARG A 176 14.07 -3.77 0.39
N ARG A 177 13.74 -3.69 -0.89
CA ARG A 177 12.69 -2.79 -1.35
C ARG A 177 11.32 -3.31 -0.87
N GLN A 178 10.63 -2.49 -0.08
CA GLN A 178 9.27 -2.76 0.38
C GLN A 178 8.29 -2.13 -0.61
N MET A 179 7.38 -2.95 -1.14
CA MET A 179 6.40 -2.58 -2.17
C MET A 179 5.21 -1.84 -1.58
N LEU A 180 5.45 -0.71 -0.90
CA LEU A 180 4.42 0.04 -0.20
C LEU A 180 3.28 0.43 -1.14
N GLY A 181 3.57 0.83 -2.38
CA GLY A 181 2.52 1.17 -3.35
C GLY A 181 1.57 0.00 -3.63
N PHE A 182 2.12 -1.20 -3.85
CA PHE A 182 1.32 -2.41 -4.06
C PHE A 182 0.49 -2.77 -2.83
N TYR A 183 1.07 -2.71 -1.63
CA TYR A 183 0.34 -2.99 -0.39
C TYR A 183 -0.77 -1.97 -0.14
N SER A 184 -0.56 -0.70 -0.45
CA SER A 184 -1.59 0.34 -0.36
C SER A 184 -2.75 0.07 -1.34
N MET A 185 -2.46 -0.31 -2.59
CA MET A 185 -3.52 -0.69 -3.54
C MET A 185 -4.35 -1.89 -3.04
N MET A 186 -3.70 -2.90 -2.45
CA MET A 186 -4.38 -4.04 -1.84
C MET A 186 -5.28 -3.59 -0.68
N ILE A 187 -4.80 -2.69 0.18
CA ILE A 187 -5.59 -2.10 1.27
C ILE A 187 -6.80 -1.35 0.72
N PHE A 188 -6.63 -0.56 -0.33
CA PHE A 188 -7.73 0.21 -0.94
C PHE A 188 -8.81 -0.70 -1.52
N GLU A 189 -8.42 -1.77 -2.21
CA GLU A 189 -9.34 -2.82 -2.68
C GLU A 189 -10.12 -3.46 -1.51
N ILE A 190 -9.43 -3.81 -0.41
CA ILE A 190 -10.06 -4.43 0.77
C ILE A 190 -11.10 -3.50 1.42
N VAL A 191 -10.78 -2.20 1.50
CA VAL A 191 -11.65 -1.17 2.09
C VAL A 191 -12.85 -0.86 1.18
N GLY A 192 -12.72 -1.04 -0.14
CA GLY A 192 -13.78 -0.84 -1.12
C GLY A 192 -13.58 0.34 -2.08
N PHE A 193 -12.38 0.92 -2.13
CA PHE A 193 -12.05 1.91 -3.14
C PHE A 193 -11.93 1.27 -4.52
N GLN A 194 -12.33 2.02 -5.55
CA GLN A 194 -12.01 1.68 -6.94
C GLN A 194 -10.71 2.39 -7.34
N ILE A 195 -9.71 1.63 -7.78
CA ILE A 195 -8.46 2.20 -8.30
C ILE A 195 -8.71 2.79 -9.70
N ILE A 196 -8.58 4.11 -9.81
CA ILE A 196 -8.79 4.85 -11.07
C ILE A 196 -7.50 5.06 -11.88
N GLY A 197 -6.34 4.96 -11.23
CA GLY A 197 -5.05 5.21 -11.86
C GLY A 197 -3.91 4.97 -10.89
N ASN A 198 -2.71 4.87 -11.45
CA ASN A 198 -1.45 4.83 -10.73
C ASN A 198 -0.46 5.67 -11.54
N ASP A 199 -0.36 6.95 -11.19
CA ASP A 199 0.57 7.87 -11.83
C ASP A 199 1.95 7.66 -11.18
N ILE A 200 2.84 6.97 -11.92
CA ILE A 200 4.23 6.65 -11.54
C ILE A 200 5.19 7.74 -12.05
#